data_AF-A0AAN0JYK4-F1
#
_entry.id   AF-A0AAN0JYK4-F1
#
_cell.length_a   1.000
_cell.length_b   1.000
_cell.length_c   1.000
_cell.angle_alpha   90.00
_cell.angle_beta   90.00
_cell.angle_gamma   90.00
#
_symmetry.space_group_name_H-M   'P 1'
#
loop_
_entity.id
_entity.type
_entity.pdbx_description
1 polymer ?
#
loop_
_entity_poly.entity_id
_entity_poly.type
_entity_poly.pdbx_seq_one_letter_code
_entity_poly.pdbx_strand_id
1 'polypeptide(L)'
;GYEKLKAKVADNEVYITEILEKKTEVEGKKQIITEDYEKLKSKVADMEDQYLKEKQIIIGASKASSESIEDEVKQKQYKDKSLFQNDVLYTGMMYHEEKKIGYWRAIYSVVRDLEVLKQYISTNHPNAELGNDVDFFKFAEPNGKLLLLLETTQLQLGWTVDPDREPMELFQSTIDHFPLNPLYSSCSMSVYAEIGVAKKPLHCPIKLTGIDPSKIVYINKSPPALPPSMSTTTSSSSSTNLVHESISVSSTGGGINST
;
A
#
# COMPACT_ATOMS: atom_id res chain seq x y z
N GLY A 1 -10.81 56.57 27.63
CA GLY A 1 -10.75 56.79 26.17
C GLY A 1 -9.33 56.62 25.66
N TYR A 2 -8.42 57.48 26.10
CA TYR A 2 -7.04 57.58 25.61
C TYR A 2 -6.15 56.35 25.92
N GLU A 3 -6.09 55.88 27.17
CA GLU A 3 -5.20 54.76 27.55
C GLU A 3 -5.52 53.43 26.83
N LYS A 4 -6.81 53.16 26.59
CA LYS A 4 -7.25 51.97 25.83
C LYS A 4 -6.83 52.03 24.36
N LEU A 5 -6.73 53.24 23.80
CA LEU A 5 -6.27 53.43 22.42
C LEU A 5 -4.75 53.23 22.33
N LYS A 6 -4.00 53.74 23.32
CA LYS A 6 -2.56 53.58 23.42
C LYS A 6 -2.13 52.10 23.54
N ALA A 7 -2.84 51.31 24.35
CA ALA A 7 -2.60 49.87 24.46
C ALA A 7 -2.81 49.14 23.13
N LYS A 8 -3.91 49.45 22.41
CA LYS A 8 -4.18 48.85 21.09
C LYS A 8 -3.15 49.22 20.02
N VAL A 9 -2.60 50.44 20.08
CA VAL A 9 -1.54 50.85 19.16
C VAL A 9 -0.27 50.04 19.42
N ALA A 10 0.10 49.84 20.69
CA ALA A 10 1.25 49.02 21.06
C ALA A 10 1.09 47.55 20.62
N ASP A 11 -0.08 46.94 20.85
CA ASP A 11 -0.35 45.56 20.41
C ASP A 11 -0.25 45.42 18.88
N ASN A 12 -0.75 46.40 18.13
CA ASN A 12 -0.65 46.41 16.67
C ASN A 12 0.79 46.58 16.17
N GLU A 13 1.61 47.41 16.83
CA GLU A 13 3.03 47.58 16.50
C GLU A 13 3.82 46.28 16.68
N VAL A 14 3.53 45.54 17.76
CA VAL A 14 4.13 44.20 18.00
C VAL A 14 3.70 43.22 16.90
N TYR A 15 2.40 43.19 16.57
CA TYR A 15 1.88 42.29 15.53
C TYR A 15 2.46 42.58 14.14
N ILE A 16 2.63 43.86 13.79
CA ILE A 16 3.27 44.28 12.53
C ILE A 16 4.73 43.80 12.48
N THR A 17 5.45 43.91 13.60
CA THR A 17 6.84 43.45 13.69
C THR A 17 6.97 41.95 13.48
N GLU A 18 6.09 41.15 14.11
CA GLU A 18 6.06 39.68 13.95
C GLU A 18 5.75 39.27 12.49
N ILE A 19 4.85 39.99 11.82
CA ILE A 19 4.55 39.75 10.40
C ILE A 19 5.79 40.00 9.52
N LEU A 20 6.53 41.10 9.77
CA LEU A 20 7.71 41.44 8.99
C LEU A 20 8.84 40.42 9.17
N GLU A 21 9.01 39.91 10.38
CA GLU A 21 9.97 38.83 10.67
C GLU A 21 9.60 37.55 9.92
N LYS A 22 8.35 37.09 10.03
CA LYS A 22 7.86 35.91 9.29
C LYS A 22 7.96 36.08 7.79
N LYS A 23 7.70 37.28 7.26
CA LYS A 23 7.85 37.58 5.83
C LYS A 23 9.30 37.40 5.38
N THR A 24 10.25 37.91 6.17
CA THR A 24 11.69 37.79 5.89
C THR A 24 12.14 36.32 5.91
N GLU A 25 11.65 35.53 6.88
CA GLU A 25 11.93 34.09 6.97
C GLU A 25 11.38 33.33 5.75
N VAL A 26 10.14 33.60 5.35
CA VAL A 26 9.51 32.97 4.18
C VAL A 26 10.26 33.30 2.89
N GLU A 27 10.71 34.54 2.73
CA GLU A 27 11.49 34.96 1.57
C GLU A 27 12.85 34.26 1.50
N GLY A 28 13.52 34.08 2.64
CA GLY A 28 14.75 33.28 2.74
C GLY A 28 14.53 31.80 2.35
N LYS A 29 13.47 31.17 2.87
CA LYS A 29 13.12 29.78 2.50
C LYS A 29 12.82 29.63 1.02
N LYS A 30 12.13 30.61 0.42
CA LYS A 30 11.85 30.63 -1.02
C LYS A 30 13.13 30.67 -1.86
N GLN A 31 14.13 31.44 -1.42
CA GLN A 31 15.41 31.52 -2.11
C GLN A 31 16.15 30.17 -2.08
N ILE A 32 16.22 29.52 -0.91
CA ILE A 32 16.85 28.18 -0.76
C ILE A 32 16.16 27.15 -1.66
N ILE A 33 14.82 27.10 -1.65
CA ILE A 33 14.05 26.18 -2.50
C ILE A 33 14.33 26.41 -3.99
N THR A 34 14.51 27.66 -4.41
CA THR A 34 14.81 28.01 -5.80
C THR A 34 16.21 27.53 -6.21
N GLU A 35 17.21 27.72 -5.35
CA GLU A 35 18.58 27.25 -5.58
C GLU A 35 18.64 25.71 -5.63
N ASP A 36 17.96 25.02 -4.70
CA ASP A 36 17.89 23.57 -4.69
C ASP A 36 17.17 23.01 -5.93
N TYR A 37 16.12 23.68 -6.41
CA TYR A 37 15.42 23.29 -7.63
C TYR A 37 16.33 23.37 -8.86
N GLU A 38 17.07 24.47 -9.04
CA GLU A 38 18.00 24.60 -10.18
C GLU A 38 19.16 23.59 -10.08
N LYS A 39 19.67 23.33 -8.87
CA LYS A 39 20.69 22.30 -8.65
C LYS A 39 20.17 20.90 -8.98
N LEU A 40 18.94 20.59 -8.63
CA LEU A 40 18.29 19.32 -8.97
C LEU A 40 18.10 19.19 -10.47
N LYS A 41 17.65 20.26 -11.14
CA LYS A 41 17.47 20.30 -12.59
C LYS A 41 18.79 20.06 -13.34
N SER A 42 19.89 20.65 -12.88
CA SER A 42 21.24 20.39 -13.44
C SER A 42 21.63 18.91 -13.31
N LYS A 43 21.41 18.29 -12.14
CA LYS A 43 21.74 16.87 -11.93
C LYS A 43 20.90 15.93 -12.80
N VAL A 44 19.65 16.28 -13.06
CA VAL A 44 18.79 15.50 -13.98
C VAL A 44 19.36 15.54 -15.39
N ALA A 45 19.78 16.72 -15.87
CA ALA A 45 20.43 16.85 -17.18
C ALA A 45 21.73 16.03 -17.28
N ASP A 46 22.58 16.08 -16.26
CA ASP A 46 23.83 15.30 -16.22
C ASP A 46 23.56 13.78 -16.29
N MET A 47 22.51 13.32 -15.61
CA MET A 47 22.10 11.91 -15.60
C MET A 47 21.53 11.46 -16.95
N GLU A 48 20.73 12.30 -17.61
CA GLU A 48 20.20 12.06 -18.95
C GLU A 48 21.33 11.94 -19.99
N ASP A 49 22.33 12.82 -19.92
CA ASP A 49 23.51 12.79 -20.79
C ASP A 49 24.36 11.53 -20.55
N GLN A 50 24.55 11.14 -19.28
CA GLN A 50 25.25 9.90 -18.93
C GLN A 50 24.53 8.66 -19.49
N TYR A 51 23.21 8.58 -19.33
CA TYR A 51 22.41 7.48 -19.85
C TYR A 51 22.47 7.40 -21.38
N LEU A 52 22.41 8.53 -22.06
CA LEU A 52 22.51 8.58 -23.52
C LEU A 52 23.89 8.14 -24.01
N LYS A 53 24.95 8.52 -23.29
CA LYS A 53 26.33 8.09 -23.58
C LYS A 53 26.52 6.59 -23.39
N GLU A 54 26.00 6.03 -22.31
CA GLU A 54 26.03 4.58 -22.05
C GLU A 54 25.28 3.80 -23.12
N LYS A 55 24.09 4.27 -23.52
CA LYS A 55 23.30 3.69 -24.61
C LYS A 55 24.07 3.68 -25.94
N GLN A 56 24.78 4.76 -26.26
CA GLN A 56 25.60 4.84 -27.47
C GLN A 56 26.82 3.92 -27.44
N ILE A 57 27.45 3.72 -26.27
CA ILE A 57 28.56 2.77 -26.10
C ILE A 57 28.07 1.33 -26.32
N ILE A 58 26.92 0.96 -25.75
CA ILE A 58 26.34 -0.38 -25.91
C ILE A 58 25.99 -0.67 -27.38
N ILE A 59 25.41 0.32 -28.08
CA ILE A 59 25.09 0.21 -29.51
C ILE A 59 26.38 0.12 -30.35
N GLY A 60 27.39 0.92 -30.06
CA GLY A 60 28.68 0.91 -30.77
C GLY A 60 29.46 -0.40 -30.59
N ALA A 61 29.50 -0.94 -29.38
CA ALA A 61 30.15 -2.24 -29.09
C ALA A 61 29.42 -3.41 -29.79
N SER A 62 28.09 -3.34 -29.89
CA SER A 62 27.29 -4.31 -30.65
C SER A 62 27.58 -4.23 -32.16
N LYS A 63 27.94 -3.05 -32.67
CA LYS A 63 28.21 -2.80 -34.10
C LYS A 63 29.65 -3.17 -34.49
N ALA A 64 30.63 -2.92 -33.62
CA ALA A 64 32.03 -3.32 -33.83
C ALA A 64 32.22 -4.86 -33.80
N SER A 65 31.39 -5.58 -33.03
CA SER A 65 31.34 -7.04 -33.05
C SER A 65 30.73 -7.62 -34.35
N SER A 66 29.97 -6.81 -35.10
CA SER A 66 29.32 -7.22 -36.36
C SER A 66 30.10 -6.91 -37.64
N GLU A 67 31.27 -6.26 -37.55
CA GLU A 67 32.07 -5.86 -38.73
C GLU A 67 33.11 -6.93 -39.15
N SER A 68 33.10 -8.11 -38.49
CA SER A 68 33.91 -9.28 -38.89
C SER A 68 33.10 -10.41 -39.55
N ILE A 69 31.79 -10.23 -39.77
CA ILE A 69 30.95 -11.21 -40.47
C ILE A 69 30.03 -10.46 -41.44
N GLU A 70 30.63 -9.74 -42.39
CA GLU A 70 29.98 -9.42 -43.66
C GLU A 70 30.31 -10.54 -44.65
N ASP A 71 29.49 -11.59 -44.63
CA ASP A 71 28.87 -12.16 -45.83
C ASP A 71 27.94 -13.32 -45.41
N GLU A 72 26.72 -13.30 -45.96
CA GLU A 72 25.62 -14.25 -45.71
C GLU A 72 25.05 -14.30 -44.27
N VAL A 73 23.97 -13.54 -44.01
CA VAL A 73 22.66 -14.00 -43.43
C VAL A 73 21.80 -12.75 -43.22
N LYS A 74 21.37 -12.10 -44.30
CA LYS A 74 20.25 -11.15 -44.27
C LYS A 74 18.94 -11.90 -44.46
N GLN A 75 18.40 -12.50 -43.39
CA GLN A 75 16.93 -12.76 -43.27
C GLN A 75 16.42 -13.33 -41.92
N LYS A 76 17.24 -13.45 -40.85
CA LYS A 76 16.75 -14.03 -39.57
C LYS A 76 16.71 -13.09 -38.35
N GLN A 77 17.15 -11.84 -38.48
CA GLN A 77 17.37 -10.96 -37.32
C GLN A 77 16.39 -9.78 -37.21
N TYR A 78 15.10 -10.02 -37.49
CA TYR A 78 14.00 -9.12 -37.07
C TYR A 78 12.93 -9.83 -36.23
N LYS A 79 13.15 -11.10 -35.86
CA LYS A 79 12.24 -11.86 -34.98
C LYS A 79 12.70 -11.93 -33.52
N ASP A 80 13.98 -11.68 -33.24
CA ASP A 80 14.59 -12.09 -31.97
C ASP A 80 14.57 -11.03 -30.86
N LYS A 81 14.33 -9.75 -31.18
CA LYS A 81 14.09 -8.72 -30.14
C LYS A 81 12.67 -8.74 -29.57
N SER A 82 11.73 -9.43 -30.23
CA SER A 82 10.36 -9.64 -29.74
C SER A 82 10.27 -10.79 -28.72
N LEU A 83 11.33 -11.60 -28.58
CA LEU A 83 11.30 -12.84 -27.81
C LEU A 83 11.69 -12.68 -26.32
N PHE A 84 12.22 -11.53 -25.89
CA PHE A 84 12.74 -11.36 -24.51
C PHE A 84 11.95 -10.39 -23.62
N GLN A 85 10.97 -9.64 -24.13
CA GLN A 85 10.14 -8.74 -23.27
C GLN A 85 8.96 -9.45 -22.61
N ASN A 86 8.52 -10.58 -23.14
CA ASN A 86 7.35 -11.30 -22.64
C ASN A 86 7.66 -12.26 -21.48
N ASP A 87 8.92 -12.37 -21.05
CA ASP A 87 9.33 -13.27 -19.98
C ASP A 87 9.57 -12.59 -18.63
N VAL A 88 9.37 -11.26 -18.55
CA VAL A 88 9.50 -10.54 -17.28
C VAL A 88 8.37 -10.95 -16.34
N LEU A 89 8.75 -11.54 -15.21
CA LEU A 89 7.83 -11.89 -14.13
C LEU A 89 7.62 -10.68 -13.22
N TYR A 90 6.36 -10.40 -12.92
CA TYR A 90 5.95 -9.38 -11.97
C TYR A 90 5.43 -10.05 -10.71
N THR A 91 5.59 -9.33 -9.61
CA THR A 91 5.11 -9.70 -8.29
C THR A 91 4.03 -8.72 -7.85
N GLY A 92 2.85 -9.23 -7.53
CA GLY A 92 1.76 -8.48 -6.90
C GLY A 92 1.59 -8.87 -5.43
N MET A 93 1.27 -7.90 -4.57
CA MET A 93 1.01 -8.16 -3.15
C MET A 93 -0.02 -7.18 -2.60
N MET A 94 -0.97 -7.72 -1.83
CA MET A 94 -1.94 -6.93 -1.07
C MET A 94 -1.40 -6.64 0.33
N TYR A 95 -1.59 -5.42 0.83
CA TYR A 95 -1.33 -5.07 2.23
C TYR A 95 -2.37 -4.04 2.71
N HIS A 96 -2.52 -3.93 4.02
CA HIS A 96 -3.59 -3.16 4.63
C HIS A 96 -3.05 -2.21 5.68
N GLU A 97 -3.57 -1.00 5.70
CA GLU A 97 -3.23 -0.02 6.71
C GLU A 97 -4.50 0.40 7.45
N GLU A 98 -4.57 0.11 8.75
CA GLU A 98 -5.67 0.61 9.57
C GLU A 98 -5.53 2.12 9.75
N LYS A 99 -6.59 2.85 9.42
CA LYS A 99 -6.66 4.31 9.57
C LYS A 99 -7.37 4.70 10.86
N LYS A 100 -8.39 3.92 11.24
CA LYS A 100 -9.11 3.97 12.51
C LYS A 100 -9.91 2.68 12.65
N ILE A 101 -10.44 2.42 13.84
CA ILE A 101 -11.27 1.24 14.11
C ILE A 101 -12.39 1.13 13.07
N GLY A 102 -12.44 -0.02 12.37
CA GLY A 102 -13.44 -0.27 11.33
C GLY A 102 -13.16 0.40 10.00
N TYR A 103 -11.99 1.01 9.79
CA TYR A 103 -11.60 1.62 8.53
C TYR A 103 -10.15 1.32 8.17
N TRP A 104 -9.97 0.63 7.04
CA TRP A 104 -8.68 0.27 6.48
C TRP A 104 -8.52 0.81 5.08
N ARG A 105 -7.27 1.07 4.70
CA ARG A 105 -6.87 1.24 3.31
C ARG A 105 -6.21 -0.05 2.85
N ALA A 106 -6.85 -0.77 1.93
CA ALA A 106 -6.28 -1.92 1.24
C ALA A 106 -5.50 -1.42 0.02
N ILE A 107 -4.28 -1.91 -0.17
CA ILE A 107 -3.40 -1.49 -1.26
C ILE A 107 -2.86 -2.72 -1.95
N TYR A 108 -3.07 -2.81 -3.26
CA TYR A 108 -2.44 -3.81 -4.10
C TYR A 108 -1.32 -3.16 -4.89
N SER A 109 -0.08 -3.58 -4.65
CA SER A 109 1.10 -3.08 -5.35
C SER A 109 1.70 -4.15 -6.25
N VAL A 110 2.22 -3.72 -7.40
CA VAL A 110 2.87 -4.58 -8.40
C VAL A 110 4.27 -4.07 -8.68
N VAL A 111 5.25 -4.97 -8.66
CA VAL A 111 6.67 -4.66 -8.84
C VAL A 111 7.37 -5.79 -9.60
N ARG A 112 8.62 -5.59 -10.02
CA ARG A 112 9.47 -6.70 -10.51
C ARG A 112 10.18 -7.45 -9.39
N ASP A 113 10.51 -6.76 -8.30
CA ASP A 113 11.28 -7.30 -7.18
C ASP A 113 10.52 -7.15 -5.86
N LEU A 114 10.14 -8.29 -5.28
CA LEU A 114 9.39 -8.37 -4.03
C LEU A 114 10.14 -7.74 -2.85
N GLU A 115 11.47 -7.89 -2.78
CA GLU A 115 12.25 -7.38 -1.65
C GLU A 115 12.30 -5.84 -1.67
N VAL A 116 12.32 -5.25 -2.87
CA VAL A 116 12.19 -3.79 -3.03
C VAL A 116 10.81 -3.32 -2.56
N LEU A 117 9.74 -4.07 -2.85
CA LEU A 117 8.40 -3.74 -2.35
C LEU A 117 8.31 -3.86 -0.82
N LYS A 118 8.84 -4.94 -0.23
CA LYS A 118 8.87 -5.11 1.23
C LYS A 118 9.61 -3.95 1.89
N GLN A 119 10.79 -3.59 1.38
CA GLN A 119 11.55 -2.45 1.88
C GLN A 119 10.78 -1.13 1.77
N TYR A 120 10.10 -0.90 0.64
CA TYR A 120 9.24 0.27 0.44
C TYR A 120 8.11 0.32 1.47
N ILE A 121 7.39 -0.79 1.69
CA ILE A 121 6.29 -0.87 2.65
C ILE A 121 6.80 -0.64 4.08
N SER A 122 7.88 -1.30 4.48
CA SER A 122 8.47 -1.09 5.81
C SER A 122 8.89 0.36 6.06
N THR A 123 9.31 1.07 5.01
CA THR A 123 9.75 2.47 5.11
C THR A 123 8.59 3.46 5.10
N ASN A 124 7.59 3.26 4.22
CA ASN A 124 6.54 4.25 3.93
C ASN A 124 5.19 3.93 4.60
N HIS A 125 4.99 2.68 4.98
CA HIS A 125 3.77 2.16 5.59
C HIS A 125 4.12 1.28 6.81
N PRO A 126 4.76 1.85 7.85
CA PRO A 126 5.35 1.07 8.95
C PRO A 126 4.32 0.27 9.77
N ASN A 127 3.05 0.66 9.73
CA ASN A 127 1.95 -0.02 10.43
C ASN A 127 1.13 -0.92 9.50
N ALA A 128 1.59 -1.16 8.27
CA ALA A 128 0.86 -2.00 7.34
C ALA A 128 0.93 -3.48 7.74
N GLU A 129 -0.23 -4.13 7.72
CA GLU A 129 -0.37 -5.57 7.76
C GLU A 129 -0.13 -6.12 6.34
N LEU A 130 0.98 -6.84 6.17
CA LEU A 130 1.29 -7.52 4.92
C LEU A 130 0.31 -8.69 4.69
N GLY A 131 -0.19 -8.82 3.46
CA GLY A 131 -0.84 -10.05 3.04
C GLY A 131 0.17 -11.19 2.99
N ASN A 132 -0.28 -12.40 3.32
CA ASN A 132 0.56 -13.60 3.24
C ASN A 132 0.71 -14.10 1.79
N ASP A 133 -0.21 -13.72 0.92
CA ASP A 133 -0.25 -14.19 -0.47
C ASP A 133 0.52 -13.24 -1.39
N VAL A 134 1.43 -13.83 -2.17
CA VAL A 134 2.23 -13.12 -3.18
C VAL A 134 1.92 -13.71 -4.55
N ASP A 135 1.57 -12.84 -5.49
CA ASP A 135 1.20 -13.22 -6.83
C ASP A 135 2.36 -13.08 -7.80
N PHE A 136 2.67 -14.14 -8.54
CA PHE A 136 3.57 -14.07 -9.69
C PHE A 136 2.78 -14.17 -11.00
N PHE A 137 3.03 -13.24 -11.93
CA PHE A 137 2.35 -13.21 -13.24
C PHE A 137 3.18 -12.45 -14.29
N LYS A 138 2.77 -12.57 -15.55
CA LYS A 138 3.27 -11.76 -16.67
C LYS A 138 2.14 -10.87 -17.21
N PHE A 139 2.47 -9.77 -17.87
CA PHE A 139 1.45 -9.06 -18.66
C PHE A 139 1.10 -9.88 -19.89
N ALA A 140 -0.18 -9.94 -20.23
CA ALA A 140 -0.65 -10.70 -21.39
C ALA A 140 -0.19 -10.09 -22.73
N GLU A 141 0.09 -8.79 -22.74
CA GLU A 141 0.52 -8.03 -23.91
C GLU A 141 1.77 -7.19 -23.58
N PRO A 142 2.64 -6.91 -24.56
CA PRO A 142 3.76 -5.98 -24.38
C PRO A 142 3.26 -4.57 -24.04
N ASN A 143 3.87 -3.92 -23.04
CA ASN A 143 3.37 -2.66 -22.48
C ASN A 143 1.91 -2.76 -22.02
N GLY A 144 1.54 -3.93 -21.51
CA GLY A 144 0.18 -4.23 -21.10
C GLY A 144 -0.28 -3.41 -19.91
N LYS A 145 -1.55 -3.60 -19.57
CA LYS A 145 -2.15 -3.04 -18.37
C LYS A 145 -2.81 -4.13 -17.54
N LEU A 146 -2.72 -3.96 -16.23
CA LEU A 146 -3.40 -4.79 -15.25
C LEU A 146 -4.66 -4.05 -14.83
N LEU A 147 -5.81 -4.70 -14.95
CA LEU A 147 -7.08 -4.20 -14.44
C LEU A 147 -7.49 -4.98 -13.19
N LEU A 148 -7.86 -4.25 -12.15
CA LEU A 148 -8.43 -4.77 -10.92
C LEU A 148 -9.94 -4.55 -10.98
N LEU A 149 -10.71 -5.63 -11.04
CA LEU A 149 -12.17 -5.57 -11.08
C LEU A 149 -12.73 -5.98 -9.72
N LEU A 150 -13.30 -5.01 -9.02
CA LEU A 150 -13.92 -5.20 -7.71
C LEU A 150 -15.36 -5.70 -7.87
N GLU A 151 -15.68 -6.86 -7.31
CA GLU A 151 -17.03 -7.42 -7.33
C GLU A 151 -17.78 -7.05 -6.04
N THR A 152 -18.47 -5.92 -6.04
CA THR A 152 -19.16 -5.38 -4.84
C THR A 152 -20.57 -5.92 -4.62
N THR A 153 -21.14 -6.66 -5.57
CA THR A 153 -22.55 -7.10 -5.58
C THR A 153 -22.92 -8.09 -4.47
N GLN A 154 -21.95 -8.62 -3.71
CA GLN A 154 -22.18 -9.62 -2.67
C GLN A 154 -21.48 -9.33 -1.34
N LEU A 155 -21.13 -8.07 -1.06
CA LEU A 155 -20.50 -7.73 0.21
C LEU A 155 -21.39 -8.13 1.40
N GLN A 156 -20.75 -8.67 2.44
CA GLN A 156 -21.44 -9.04 3.68
C GLN A 156 -22.06 -7.79 4.32
N LEU A 157 -23.22 -7.96 4.98
CA LEU A 157 -23.91 -6.86 5.67
C LEU A 157 -22.98 -6.10 6.63
N GLY A 158 -23.00 -4.77 6.55
CA GLY A 158 -22.18 -3.87 7.35
C GLY A 158 -20.78 -3.61 6.78
N TRP A 159 -20.45 -4.15 5.60
CA TRP A 159 -19.20 -3.89 4.91
C TRP A 159 -19.38 -3.00 3.69
N THR A 160 -18.38 -2.16 3.43
CA THR A 160 -18.27 -1.38 2.20
C THR A 160 -16.83 -1.44 1.72
N VAL A 161 -16.63 -1.60 0.42
CA VAL A 161 -15.32 -1.57 -0.23
C VAL A 161 -15.43 -0.66 -1.43
N ASP A 162 -14.71 0.46 -1.39
CA ASP A 162 -14.76 1.49 -2.42
C ASP A 162 -13.37 1.68 -3.05
N PRO A 163 -13.25 1.62 -4.39
CA PRO A 163 -11.99 1.91 -5.05
C PRO A 163 -11.68 3.41 -4.94
N ASP A 164 -10.41 3.76 -4.69
CA ASP A 164 -10.01 5.17 -4.60
C ASP A 164 -9.96 5.85 -5.99
N ARG A 165 -9.94 5.05 -7.07
CA ARG A 165 -9.90 5.49 -8.47
C ARG A 165 -10.68 4.51 -9.35
N GLU A 166 -11.34 5.05 -10.37
CA GLU A 166 -12.05 4.27 -11.40
C GLU A 166 -11.56 4.73 -12.80
N PRO A 167 -11.08 3.83 -13.67
CA PRO A 167 -10.84 2.40 -13.43
C PRO A 167 -9.62 2.16 -12.50
N MET A 168 -9.63 1.04 -11.78
CA MET A 168 -8.43 0.56 -11.09
C MET A 168 -7.50 -0.14 -12.08
N GLU A 169 -6.58 0.63 -12.66
CA GLU A 169 -5.63 0.14 -13.65
C GLU A 169 -4.18 0.52 -13.35
N LEU A 170 -3.25 -0.39 -13.70
CA LEU A 170 -1.80 -0.20 -13.61
C LEU A 170 -1.15 -0.49 -14.96
N PHE A 171 -0.22 0.37 -15.37
CA PHE A 171 0.50 0.22 -16.64
C PHE A 171 1.87 -0.40 -16.42
N GLN A 172 2.21 -1.41 -17.24
CA GLN A 172 3.53 -2.05 -17.22
C GLN A 172 4.66 -1.01 -17.29
N SER A 173 4.53 -0.04 -18.19
CA SER A 173 5.51 1.04 -18.38
C SER A 173 5.76 1.86 -17.12
N THR A 174 4.76 2.02 -16.24
CA THR A 174 4.92 2.74 -14.98
C THR A 174 5.51 1.86 -13.87
N ILE A 175 5.09 0.59 -13.81
CA ILE A 175 5.60 -0.41 -12.86
C ILE A 175 7.10 -0.64 -13.08
N ASP A 176 7.55 -0.63 -14.34
CA ASP A 176 8.95 -0.83 -14.70
C ASP A 176 9.92 0.21 -14.13
N HIS A 177 9.41 1.34 -13.64
CA HIS A 177 10.19 2.41 -13.02
C HIS A 177 10.12 2.41 -11.48
N PHE A 178 9.49 1.41 -10.85
CA PHE A 178 9.49 1.28 -9.40
C PHE A 178 10.93 1.08 -8.86
N PRO A 179 11.33 1.74 -7.76
CA PRO A 179 10.53 2.51 -6.79
C PRO A 179 10.48 4.03 -7.05
N LEU A 180 10.85 4.53 -8.24
CA LEU A 180 10.90 5.98 -8.50
C LEU A 180 9.52 6.65 -8.37
N ASN A 181 8.45 5.96 -8.80
CA ASN A 181 7.08 6.45 -8.67
C ASN A 181 6.10 5.37 -8.13
N PRO A 182 6.10 5.11 -6.81
CA PRO A 182 5.32 4.03 -6.18
C PRO A 182 3.79 4.17 -6.33
N LEU A 183 3.31 5.40 -6.53
CA LEU A 183 1.89 5.71 -6.70
C LEU A 183 1.29 5.17 -7.99
N TYR A 184 2.11 4.90 -9.02
CA TYR A 184 1.65 4.35 -10.30
C TYR A 184 1.82 2.84 -10.38
N SER A 185 2.40 2.22 -9.36
CA SER A 185 2.53 0.77 -9.26
C SER A 185 1.53 0.15 -8.29
N SER A 186 0.55 0.94 -7.81
CA SER A 186 -0.37 0.53 -6.76
C SER A 186 -1.79 1.05 -6.99
N CYS A 187 -2.77 0.20 -6.72
CA CYS A 187 -4.18 0.59 -6.58
C CYS A 187 -4.58 0.49 -5.11
N SER A 188 -5.42 1.41 -4.65
CA SER A 188 -5.92 1.43 -3.27
C SER A 188 -7.43 1.46 -3.22
N MET A 189 -7.97 0.85 -2.17
CA MET A 189 -9.40 0.79 -1.88
C MET A 189 -9.61 1.10 -0.40
N SER A 190 -10.70 1.81 -0.13
CA SER A 190 -11.21 2.07 1.19
C SER A 190 -12.10 0.90 1.64
N VAL A 191 -11.79 0.32 2.80
CA VAL A 191 -12.54 -0.81 3.38
C VAL A 191 -13.16 -0.35 4.69
N TYR A 192 -14.48 -0.37 4.77
CA TYR A 192 -15.23 0.06 5.95
C TYR A 192 -16.05 -1.08 6.54
N ALA A 193 -16.01 -1.18 7.87
CA ALA A 193 -16.87 -2.03 8.68
C ALA A 193 -17.70 -1.16 9.62
N GLU A 194 -19.03 -1.23 9.49
CA GLU A 194 -19.94 -0.58 10.41
C GLU A 194 -19.91 -1.30 11.77
N ILE A 195 -19.47 -0.57 12.81
CA ILE A 195 -19.28 -1.12 14.16
C ILE A 195 -20.63 -1.60 14.72
N GLY A 196 -20.69 -2.87 15.12
CA GLY A 196 -21.91 -3.51 15.65
C GLY A 196 -22.83 -4.11 14.57
N VAL A 197 -22.67 -3.75 13.30
CA VAL A 197 -23.44 -4.31 12.17
C VAL A 197 -22.65 -5.36 11.42
N ALA A 198 -21.38 -5.08 11.11
CA ALA A 198 -20.46 -6.06 10.52
C ALA A 198 -20.19 -7.19 11.53
N LYS A 199 -20.76 -8.38 11.29
CA LYS A 199 -20.62 -9.54 12.19
C LYS A 199 -19.83 -10.70 11.60
N LYS A 200 -19.84 -10.84 10.27
CA LYS A 200 -19.07 -11.87 9.56
C LYS A 200 -17.80 -11.25 8.99
N PRO A 201 -16.69 -12.01 8.88
CA PRO A 201 -15.51 -11.56 8.17
C PRO A 201 -15.85 -11.16 6.72
N LEU A 202 -15.16 -10.12 6.25
CA LEU A 202 -15.11 -9.73 4.85
C LEU A 202 -14.24 -10.73 4.10
N HIS A 203 -14.74 -11.19 2.95
CA HIS A 203 -13.98 -11.96 1.97
C HIS A 203 -14.39 -11.45 0.58
N CYS A 204 -13.78 -10.34 0.17
CA CYS A 204 -14.15 -9.64 -1.06
C CYS A 204 -13.17 -9.99 -2.20
N PRO A 205 -13.65 -10.62 -3.29
CA PRO A 205 -12.81 -10.96 -4.44
C PRO A 205 -12.53 -9.76 -5.34
N ILE A 206 -11.31 -9.72 -5.86
CA ILE A 206 -10.85 -8.78 -6.88
C ILE A 206 -10.26 -9.60 -8.02
N LYS A 207 -10.86 -9.48 -9.20
CA LYS A 207 -10.35 -10.17 -10.40
C LYS A 207 -9.24 -9.35 -11.03
N LEU A 208 -8.10 -10.00 -11.27
CA LEU A 208 -6.93 -9.45 -11.94
C LEU A 208 -6.93 -9.91 -13.39
N THR A 209 -7.05 -8.95 -14.32
CA THR A 209 -7.11 -9.21 -15.77
C THR A 209 -6.07 -8.40 -16.53
N GLY A 210 -5.74 -8.80 -17.77
CA GLY A 210 -4.61 -8.25 -18.52
C GLY A 210 -3.25 -8.87 -18.15
N ILE A 211 -3.29 -9.94 -17.35
CA ILE A 211 -2.13 -10.72 -16.90
C ILE A 211 -2.32 -12.21 -17.20
N ASP A 212 -1.21 -12.94 -17.29
CA ASP A 212 -1.16 -14.38 -17.52
C ASP A 212 -0.36 -15.09 -16.39
N PRO A 213 -0.96 -16.07 -15.68
CA PRO A 213 -2.39 -16.38 -15.70
C PRO A 213 -3.23 -15.26 -15.09
N SER A 214 -4.51 -15.19 -15.46
CA SER A 214 -5.49 -14.37 -14.74
C SER A 214 -5.64 -14.86 -13.30
N LYS A 215 -5.89 -13.94 -12.36
CA LYS A 215 -5.95 -14.27 -10.92
C LYS A 215 -7.13 -13.63 -10.21
N ILE A 216 -7.42 -14.14 -9.02
CA ILE A 216 -8.34 -13.51 -8.08
C ILE A 216 -7.59 -13.33 -6.77
N VAL A 217 -7.56 -12.11 -6.28
CA VAL A 217 -7.03 -11.77 -4.94
C VAL A 217 -8.18 -11.36 -4.04
N TYR A 218 -7.98 -11.45 -2.73
CA TYR A 218 -9.05 -11.21 -1.76
C TYR A 218 -8.66 -10.13 -0.76
N ILE A 219 -9.61 -9.23 -0.49
CA ILE A 219 -9.58 -8.40 0.71
C ILE A 219 -10.23 -9.21 1.83
N ASN A 220 -9.41 -9.56 2.83
CA ASN A 220 -9.84 -10.29 4.01
C ASN A 220 -9.74 -9.39 5.23
N LYS A 221 -10.87 -9.18 5.93
CA LYS A 221 -10.89 -8.46 7.20
C LYS A 221 -11.88 -9.06 8.20
N SER A 222 -11.48 -9.09 9.46
CA SER A 222 -12.35 -9.44 10.57
C SER A 222 -13.12 -8.21 11.04
N PRO A 223 -14.38 -8.37 11.50
CA PRO A 223 -15.13 -7.25 12.04
C PRO A 223 -14.43 -6.66 13.28
N PRO A 224 -14.53 -5.33 13.50
CA PRO A 224 -13.98 -4.71 14.70
C PRO A 224 -14.60 -5.28 15.97
N ALA A 225 -13.80 -5.37 17.04
CA ALA A 225 -14.32 -5.66 18.37
C ALA A 225 -15.32 -4.57 18.80
N LEU A 226 -16.42 -4.95 19.46
CA LEU A 226 -17.33 -3.98 20.05
C LEU A 226 -16.61 -3.24 21.19
N PRO A 227 -16.72 -1.90 21.26
CA PRO A 227 -16.22 -1.17 22.41
C PRO A 227 -16.97 -1.60 23.68
N PRO A 228 -16.30 -1.62 24.84
CA PRO A 228 -16.89 -2.08 26.10
C PRO A 228 -18.13 -1.28 26.55
N SER A 229 -18.31 -0.05 26.04
CA SER A 229 -19.52 0.75 26.28
C SER A 229 -20.78 0.22 25.56
N MET A 230 -20.63 -0.64 24.56
CA MET A 230 -21.72 -1.21 23.75
C MET A 230 -21.98 -2.69 24.05
N SER A 231 -21.21 -3.32 24.96
CA SER A 231 -21.58 -4.62 25.49
C SER A 231 -22.74 -4.43 26.45
N THR A 232 -23.98 -4.56 25.96
CA THR A 232 -25.13 -4.77 26.84
C THR A 232 -24.96 -6.12 27.52
N THR A 233 -24.31 -6.10 28.69
CA THR A 233 -24.23 -7.27 29.54
C THR A 233 -25.60 -7.49 30.15
N THR A 234 -26.37 -8.45 29.62
CA THR A 234 -27.43 -9.11 30.37
C THR A 234 -26.75 -10.01 31.40
N SER A 235 -26.18 -9.42 32.46
CA SER A 235 -25.78 -10.16 33.66
C SER A 235 -26.96 -10.17 34.62
N SER A 236 -27.75 -11.24 34.56
CA SER A 236 -28.57 -11.66 35.69
C SER A 236 -27.66 -11.85 36.91
N SER A 237 -27.68 -10.88 37.82
CA SER A 237 -26.99 -10.94 39.10
C SER A 237 -28.03 -10.97 40.22
N SER A 238 -28.21 -12.15 40.78
CA SER A 238 -28.70 -12.33 42.14
C SER A 238 -28.06 -13.59 42.72
N SER A 239 -26.82 -13.42 43.15
CA SER A 239 -26.18 -14.32 44.11
C SER A 239 -26.72 -14.01 45.50
N THR A 240 -27.44 -14.95 46.11
CA THR A 240 -27.61 -14.95 47.58
C THR A 240 -26.83 -16.11 48.16
N ASN A 241 -25.86 -15.76 48.99
CA ASN A 241 -24.99 -16.62 49.75
C ASN A 241 -25.78 -17.63 50.60
N LEU A 242 -25.42 -18.91 50.53
CA LEU A 242 -25.63 -19.85 51.63
C LEU A 242 -24.31 -20.57 51.91
N VAL A 243 -23.72 -20.18 53.03
CA VAL A 243 -22.63 -20.86 53.74
C VAL A 243 -23.27 -21.97 54.57
N HIS A 244 -22.81 -23.21 54.42
CA HIS A 244 -22.68 -24.23 55.49
C HIS A 244 -21.83 -25.36 54.90
N GLU A 245 -20.57 -25.46 55.32
CA GLU A 245 -20.09 -26.26 56.45
C GLU A 245 -19.71 -27.68 55.99
N SER A 246 -18.40 -27.87 55.88
CA SER A 246 -17.77 -29.11 55.48
C SER A 246 -17.82 -30.13 56.61
N ILE A 247 -18.44 -31.29 56.37
CA ILE A 247 -18.15 -32.50 57.14
C ILE A 247 -17.48 -33.51 56.22
N SER A 248 -16.22 -33.75 56.52
CA SER A 248 -15.41 -34.84 56.01
C SER A 248 -15.85 -36.14 56.67
N VAL A 249 -16.18 -37.17 55.87
CA VAL A 249 -16.13 -38.56 56.31
C VAL A 249 -15.57 -39.44 55.20
N SER A 250 -14.43 -40.03 55.53
CA SER A 250 -13.69 -41.05 54.80
C SER A 250 -14.47 -42.38 54.73
N SER A 251 -14.41 -43.04 53.58
CA SER A 251 -14.56 -44.49 53.51
C SER A 251 -13.59 -45.07 52.48
N THR A 252 -12.77 -46.00 52.94
CA THR A 252 -11.79 -46.76 52.17
C THR A 252 -12.21 -48.23 52.19
N GLY A 253 -11.98 -48.93 51.08
CA GLY A 253 -12.13 -50.38 50.94
C GLY A 253 -13.40 -50.75 50.15
N GLY A 254 -13.37 -51.54 49.08
CA GLY A 254 -12.38 -52.52 48.63
C GLY A 254 -13.14 -53.81 48.30
N GLY A 255 -13.03 -54.28 47.06
CA GLY A 255 -13.10 -55.72 46.74
C GLY A 255 -14.40 -56.31 46.17
N ILE A 256 -14.31 -56.64 44.86
CA ILE A 256 -14.55 -57.94 44.20
C ILE A 256 -15.76 -58.85 44.52
N ASN A 257 -16.45 -59.23 43.42
CA ASN A 257 -16.83 -60.58 42.94
C ASN A 257 -18.32 -60.90 42.67
N SER A 258 -18.54 -61.24 41.39
CA SER A 258 -19.32 -62.34 40.80
C SER A 258 -20.46 -63.00 41.57
N THR A 259 -21.65 -63.03 40.94
CA THR A 259 -22.30 -64.29 40.50
C THR A 259 -23.12 -64.01 39.25
#